data_AF-A0A948WB55-F1
#
_entry.id   AF-A0A948WB55-F1
#
_cell.length_a   1.000
_cell.length_b   1.000
_cell.length_c   1.000
_cell.angle_alpha   90.00
_cell.angle_beta   90.00
_cell.angle_gamma   90.00
#
_symmetry.space_group_name_H-M   'P 1'
#
loop_
_entity.id
_entity.type
_entity.pdbx_description
1 polymer ?
#
loop_
_entity_poly.entity_id
_entity_poly.type
_entity_poly.pdbx_seq_one_letter_code
_entity_poly.pdbx_strand_id
1 'polypeptide(L)' 'YKIREHSVNRLPYQLVVGDKEKEAGLVAVRTRGGQDLGQMTVAVLIERLKADVAAYR' A
#
# COMPACT_ATOMS: atom_id res chain seq x y z
N TYR A 1 -4.40 21.09 18.59
CA TYR A 1 -4.30 19.72 19.16
C TYR A 1 -5.30 18.82 18.42
N LYS A 2 -4.95 18.32 17.23
CA LYS A 2 -5.80 17.50 16.34
C LYS A 2 -5.15 16.13 16.06
N ILE A 3 -4.63 15.50 17.13
CA ILE A 3 -3.89 14.23 17.05
C ILE A 3 -4.75 13.09 17.61
N ARG A 4 -6.02 13.06 17.21
CA ARG A 4 -6.91 11.93 17.46
C ARG A 4 -7.78 11.80 16.21
N GLU A 5 -7.88 10.58 15.69
CA GLU A 5 -8.77 10.14 14.60
C GLU A 5 -8.19 9.93 13.19
N HIS A 6 -7.04 9.29 13.03
CA HIS A 6 -6.85 8.40 11.86
C HIS A 6 -6.15 7.06 12.20
N SER A 7 -6.34 6.54 13.42
CA SER A 7 -5.97 5.15 13.78
C SER A 7 -7.11 4.14 13.53
N VAL A 8 -8.22 4.56 12.91
CA VAL A 8 -9.47 3.79 12.84
C VAL A 8 -9.51 2.82 11.66
N ASN A 9 -8.74 3.08 10.60
CA ASN A 9 -8.60 2.13 9.50
C ASN A 9 -7.30 1.35 9.70
N ARG A 10 -7.41 0.12 10.24
CA ARG A 10 -6.32 -0.88 10.27
C ARG A 10 -5.99 -1.34 8.85
N LEU A 11 -5.62 -0.43 7.96
CA LEU A 11 -5.20 -0.78 6.62
C LEU A 11 -3.83 -1.47 6.75
N PRO A 12 -3.71 -2.72 6.27
CA PRO A 12 -2.46 -3.48 6.37
C PRO A 12 -1.34 -2.86 5.52
N TYR A 13 -1.72 -2.07 4.51
CA TYR A 13 -0.83 -1.48 3.52
C TYR A 13 -1.01 0.03 3.39
N GLN A 14 0.10 0.70 3.14
CA GLN A 14 0.21 2.10 2.77
C GLN A 14 0.79 2.17 1.35
N LEU A 15 0.06 2.81 0.45
CA LEU A 15 0.45 3.00 -0.95
C LEU A 15 0.90 4.44 -1.13
N VAL A 16 2.10 4.64 -1.70
CA VAL A 16 2.64 5.95 -2.04
C VAL A 16 2.84 6.00 -3.55
N VAL A 17 2.20 6.99 -4.18
CA VAL A 17 2.30 7.25 -5.62
C VAL A 17 2.64 8.73 -5.79
N GLY A 18 3.91 9.02 -6.03
CA GLY A 18 4.37 10.34 -6.46
C GLY A 18 4.26 10.55 -7.97
N ASP A 19 4.66 11.74 -8.45
CA ASP A 19 4.68 12.06 -9.88
C ASP A 19 5.63 11.15 -10.68
N LYS A 20 6.80 10.83 -10.11
CA LYS A 20 7.77 9.91 -10.74
C LYS A 20 7.21 8.50 -10.86
N GLU A 21 6.53 8.02 -9.82
CA GLU A 21 5.88 6.71 -9.81
C GLU A 21 4.71 6.66 -10.80
N LYS A 22 3.94 7.75 -10.93
CA LYS A 22 2.88 7.87 -11.91
C LYS A 22 3.39 7.81 -13.35
N GLU A 23 4.48 8.51 -13.67
CA GLU A 23 5.11 8.45 -15.00
C GLU A 23 5.70 7.06 -15.30
N ALA A 24 6.25 6.38 -14.30
CA ALA A 24 6.82 5.04 -14.45
C ALA A 24 5.80 3.89 -14.37
N GLY A 25 4.53 4.17 -14.02
CA GLY A 25 3.51 3.14 -13.80
C GLY A 25 3.78 2.27 -12.56
N LEU A 26 4.51 2.82 -11.59
CA LEU A 26 4.92 2.17 -10.35
C LEU A 26 4.11 2.66 -9.16
N VAL A 27 4.15 1.91 -8.07
CA VAL A 27 3.57 2.23 -6.79
C VAL A 27 4.48 1.69 -5.69
N ALA A 28 4.84 2.55 -4.74
CA ALA A 28 5.58 2.15 -3.55
C ALA A 28 4.61 1.60 -2.50
N VAL A 29 4.86 0.39 -2.02
CA VAL A 29 3.99 -0.31 -1.08
C VAL A 29 4.72 -0.49 0.25
N ARG A 30 4.09 -0.08 1.35
CA ARG A 30 4.63 -0.23 2.71
C ARG A 30 3.63 -0.95 3.59
N THR A 31 4.08 -1.84 4.46
CA THR A 31 3.22 -2.44 5.47
C THR A 31 3.09 -1.52 6.68
N ARG A 32 1.98 -1.66 7.41
CA ARG A 32 1.77 -0.97 8.68
C ARG A 32 2.87 -1.25 9.71
N GLY A 33 3.56 -2.39 9.62
CA GLY A 33 4.67 -2.76 10.50
C GLY A 33 5.98 -2.02 10.22
N GLY A 34 6.00 -1.11 9.24
CA GLY A 34 7.21 -0.41 8.82
C GLY A 34 8.09 -1.21 7.87
N GLN A 35 7.62 -2.37 7.38
CA GLN A 35 8.33 -3.10 6.32
C GLN A 35 8.02 -2.44 4.99
N ASP A 36 9.07 -2.02 4.29
CA ASP A 36 8.97 -1.53 2.92
C ASP A 36 8.94 -2.75 1.98
N LEU A 37 7.88 -2.87 1.18
CA LEU A 37 7.73 -3.91 0.17
C LEU A 37 8.32 -3.49 -1.18
N GLY A 38 8.83 -2.26 -1.26
CA GLY A 38 9.43 -1.68 -2.45
C GLY A 38 8.42 -1.08 -3.40
N GLN A 39 8.93 -0.70 -4.58
CA GLN A 39 8.14 -0.25 -5.71
C GLN A 39 7.79 -1.43 -6.61
N MET A 40 6.54 -1.52 -7.01
CA MET A 40 6.06 -2.51 -7.97
C MET A 40 5.12 -1.85 -8.97
N THR A 41 4.84 -2.51 -10.09
CA THR A 41 3.84 -1.99 -11.02
C THR A 41 2.45 -2.11 -10.41
N VAL A 42 1.54 -1.27 -10.90
CA VAL A 42 0.12 -1.33 -10.48
C VAL A 42 -0.48 -2.72 -10.75
N ALA A 43 -0.09 -3.39 -11.83
CA ALA A 43 -0.54 -4.74 -12.15
C ALA A 43 -0.13 -5.75 -11.07
N VAL A 44 1.15 -5.73 -10.66
CA VAL A 44 1.67 -6.62 -9.60
C VAL A 44 1.01 -6.33 -8.26
N LEU A 45 0.76 -5.05 -7.94
CA LEU A 45 0.03 -4.67 -6.74
C LEU A 45 -1.38 -5.26 -6.73
N ILE A 46 -2.11 -5.21 -7.86
CA ILE A 46 -3.47 -5.74 -7.96
C ILE A 46 -3.49 -7.25 -7.74
N GLU A 47 -2.56 -8.00 -8.34
CA GLU A 47 -2.47 -9.45 -8.12
C GLU A 47 -2.19 -9.79 -6.66
N ARG A 48 -1.26 -9.04 -6.03
CA ARG A 48 -0.92 -9.24 -4.64
C ARG A 48 -2.07 -8.92 -3.70
N LEU A 49 -2.78 -7.82 -3.93
CA LEU A 49 -3.98 -7.48 -3.16
C LEU A 49 -5.08 -8.54 -3.30
N LYS A 50 -5.29 -9.07 -4.51
CA LYS A 50 -6.25 -10.18 -4.72
C LYS A 50 -5.86 -11.43 -3.95
N ALA A 51 -4.57 -11.81 -3.98
CA ALA A 51 -4.06 -12.95 -3.22
C ALA A 51 -4.18 -12.73 -1.71
N ASP A 52 -3.85 -11.54 -1.22
CA ASP A 52 -3.95 -11.20 0.21
C ASP A 52 -5.40 -11.19 0.68
N VAL A 53 -6.34 -10.63 -0.10
CA VAL A 53 -7.78 -10.67 0.21
C VAL A 53 -8.31 -12.11 0.22
N ALA A 54 -7.84 -12.96 -0.70
CA ALA A 54 -8.21 -14.37 -0.71
C ALA A 54 -7.61 -15.16 0.48
N ALA A 55 -6.45 -14.75 0.98
CA ALA A 55 -5.79 -15.33 2.15
C ALA A 55 -6.35 -14.81 3.49
N TYR A 56 -7.00 -13.64 3.50
CA TYR A 56 -7.63 -13.04 4.66
C TYR A 56 -8.97 -13.74 4.95
N ARG A 57 -8.93 -14.86 5.69
CA ARG A 57 -10.10 -15.64 6.13
C ARG A 57 -10.43 -15.41 7.60
#